data_AF-A0A951E2G5-F1
#
_entry.id   AF-A0A951E2G5-F1
#
_cell.length_a   1.000
_cell.length_b   1.000
_cell.length_c   1.000
_cell.angle_alpha   90.00
_cell.angle_beta   90.00
_cell.angle_gamma   90.00
#
_symmetry.space_group_name_H-M   'P 1'
#
loop_
_entity.id
_entity.type
_entity.pdbx_description
1 polymer ?
#
loop_
_entity_poly.entity_id
_entity_poly.type
_entity_poly.pdbx_seq_one_letter_code
_entity_poly.pdbx_strand_id
1 'polypeptide(L)'
;MMPRVQKHLSYSFATGLALFVVCLIYFPQWRHYAPSIHQAVPTSPYLTPWTVLSVGVFSLALVIIAAPVRVQLPIQIILSKSLSALVFCFAAVFLLEYASGIRVPDLDIFFLPDLSGQRITPYSARPTPHSASTSLLFASALLVFHRETAWRKRAFQIAVLAALVLPTLSWAGYLLEYFFPPPRIPKPRVGLSFPAVILYLTLGSGFLGLAFSSALTKPAVARAANSFRRSA
;
A
#
# COMPACT_ATOMS: atom_id res chain seq x y z
N MET A 1 3.34 18.14 -39.13
CA MET A 1 4.11 17.87 -37.90
C MET A 1 3.13 17.63 -36.75
N MET A 2 2.81 16.38 -36.43
CA MET A 2 2.02 16.06 -35.24
C MET A 2 2.91 16.14 -34.01
N PRO A 3 2.56 16.90 -32.95
CA PRO A 3 3.28 16.81 -31.70
C PRO A 3 3.01 15.41 -31.13
N ARG A 4 4.03 14.55 -31.12
CA ARG A 4 4.04 13.33 -30.29
C ARG A 4 3.96 13.76 -28.83
N VAL A 5 2.74 13.98 -28.36
CA VAL A 5 2.42 14.08 -26.94
C VAL A 5 2.46 12.66 -26.39
N GLN A 6 3.64 12.06 -26.32
CA GLN A 6 3.87 10.94 -25.40
C GLN A 6 3.86 11.55 -24.01
N LYS A 7 2.66 11.69 -23.44
CA LYS A 7 2.50 11.86 -22.00
C LYS A 7 3.06 10.59 -21.37
N HIS A 8 4.33 10.64 -20.97
CA HIS A 8 4.93 9.56 -20.20
C HIS A 8 4.07 9.35 -18.95
N LEU A 9 3.39 8.21 -18.88
CA LEU A 9 2.67 7.78 -17.69
C LEU A 9 3.69 7.70 -16.53
N SER A 10 3.38 8.34 -15.40
CA SER A 10 4.24 8.19 -14.21
C SER A 10 4.23 6.73 -13.76
N TYR A 11 5.40 6.18 -13.41
CA TYR A 11 5.52 4.83 -12.86
C TYR A 11 4.54 4.61 -11.69
N SER A 12 4.47 5.56 -10.76
CA SER A 12 3.54 5.54 -9.62
C SER A 12 2.08 5.48 -10.01
N PHE A 13 1.71 6.19 -11.08
CA PHE A 13 0.36 6.17 -11.61
C PHE A 13 0.04 4.80 -12.21
N ALA A 14 0.95 4.24 -13.01
CA ALA A 14 0.79 2.92 -13.61
C ALA A 14 0.66 1.82 -12.54
N THR A 15 1.55 1.82 -11.54
CA THR A 15 1.53 0.85 -10.44
C THR A 15 0.26 0.99 -9.60
N GLY A 16 -0.15 2.23 -9.28
CA GLY A 16 -1.36 2.49 -8.53
C GLY A 16 -2.61 2.02 -9.28
N LEU A 17 -2.68 2.29 -10.58
CA LEU A 17 -3.83 1.88 -11.39
C LEU A 17 -3.89 0.35 -11.51
N ALA A 18 -2.77 -0.30 -11.78
CA ALA A 18 -2.69 -1.75 -11.88
C ALA A 18 -3.12 -2.42 -10.56
N LEU A 19 -2.60 -1.96 -9.41
CA LEU A 19 -2.96 -2.49 -8.11
C LEU A 19 -4.42 -2.24 -7.76
N PHE A 20 -4.95 -1.06 -8.10
CA PHE A 20 -6.36 -0.75 -7.89
C PHE A 20 -7.27 -1.71 -8.68
N VAL A 21 -6.95 -1.96 -9.95
CA VAL A 21 -7.66 -2.93 -10.79
C VAL A 21 -7.57 -4.34 -10.20
N VAL A 22 -6.38 -4.78 -9.77
CA VAL A 22 -6.21 -6.08 -9.10
C VAL A 22 -7.09 -6.17 -7.86
N CYS A 23 -7.10 -5.15 -7.00
CA CYS A 23 -7.95 -5.13 -5.80
C CYS A 23 -9.44 -5.17 -6.14
N LEU A 24 -9.88 -4.50 -7.20
CA LEU A 24 -11.26 -4.57 -7.69
C LEU A 24 -11.64 -5.98 -8.18
N ILE A 25 -10.72 -6.70 -8.83
CA ILE A 25 -10.96 -8.09 -9.26
C ILE A 25 -11.13 -9.03 -8.06
N TYR A 26 -10.46 -8.75 -6.93
CA TYR A 26 -10.62 -9.52 -5.70
C TYR A 26 -11.95 -9.24 -4.98
N PHE A 27 -12.58 -8.09 -5.19
CA PHE A 27 -13.77 -7.67 -4.45
C PHE A 27 -14.98 -8.61 -4.62
N PRO A 28 -15.35 -9.08 -5.84
CA PRO A 28 -16.45 -10.04 -6.02
C PRO A 28 -16.20 -11.41 -5.38
N GLN A 29 -14.93 -11.81 -5.25
CA GLN A 29 -14.56 -13.10 -4.67
C GLN A 29 -14.92 -13.17 -3.18
N TRP A 30 -15.16 -12.03 -2.52
CA TRP A 30 -15.48 -11.98 -1.10
C TRP A 30 -16.90 -12.38 -0.76
N ARG A 31 -17.84 -12.35 -1.72
CA ARG A 31 -19.18 -12.90 -1.52
C ARG A 31 -19.16 -14.40 -1.23
N HIS A 32 -18.11 -15.09 -1.67
CA HIS A 32 -17.91 -16.52 -1.51
C HIS A 32 -16.69 -16.81 -0.62
N TYR A 33 -16.35 -15.87 0.27
CA TYR A 33 -15.14 -15.95 1.07
C TYR A 33 -15.19 -17.09 2.08
N ALA A 34 -14.61 -18.23 1.71
CA ALA A 34 -14.37 -19.37 2.59
C ALA A 34 -12.86 -19.44 2.90
N PRO A 35 -12.43 -19.13 4.14
CA PRO A 35 -11.02 -19.19 4.52
C PRO A 35 -10.38 -20.57 4.27
N SER A 36 -11.19 -21.63 4.29
CA SER A 36 -10.77 -23.01 4.02
C SER A 36 -10.39 -23.28 2.56
N ILE A 37 -10.95 -22.55 1.59
CA ILE A 37 -10.67 -22.74 0.15
C ILE A 37 -9.44 -21.93 -0.28
N HIS A 38 -9.16 -20.81 0.38
CA HIS A 38 -8.03 -19.93 0.07
C HIS A 38 -6.72 -20.31 0.80
N GLN A 39 -6.73 -21.40 1.55
CA GLN A 39 -5.54 -21.95 2.22
C GLN A 39 -4.98 -23.11 1.39
N ALA A 40 -3.83 -22.90 0.75
CA ALA A 40 -3.05 -24.00 0.18
C ALA A 40 -2.46 -24.92 1.28
N VAL A 41 -2.31 -24.40 2.50
CA VAL A 41 -1.83 -25.13 3.69
C VAL A 41 -2.61 -24.65 4.92
N PRO A 42 -3.12 -25.55 5.78
CA PRO A 42 -3.99 -25.20 6.92
C PRO A 42 -3.37 -24.30 8.01
N THR A 43 -2.07 -23.98 7.92
CA THR A 43 -1.36 -23.07 8.83
C THR A 43 -0.89 -21.77 8.16
N SER A 44 -1.19 -21.57 6.87
CA SER A 44 -0.75 -20.41 6.10
C SER A 44 -1.60 -19.19 6.43
N PRO A 45 -1.01 -18.00 6.70
CA PRO A 45 -1.77 -16.76 6.71
C PRO A 45 -2.42 -16.56 5.33
N TYR A 46 -3.69 -16.15 5.32
CA TYR A 46 -4.48 -15.93 4.11
C TYR A 46 -4.66 -14.43 3.83
N LEU A 47 -4.97 -14.07 2.59
CA LEU A 47 -5.25 -12.68 2.22
C LEU A 47 -6.64 -12.29 2.74
N THR A 48 -6.69 -11.21 3.51
CA THR A 48 -7.94 -10.77 4.15
C THR A 48 -8.60 -9.63 3.38
N PRO A 49 -9.94 -9.56 3.33
CA PRO A 49 -10.67 -8.48 2.65
C PRO A 49 -10.23 -7.08 3.08
N TRP A 50 -10.05 -6.84 4.38
CA TRP A 50 -9.61 -5.55 4.90
C TRP A 50 -8.19 -5.16 4.45
N THR A 51 -7.30 -6.14 4.26
CA THR A 51 -5.96 -5.90 3.70
C THR A 51 -6.06 -5.42 2.26
N VAL A 52 -6.85 -6.12 1.44
CA VAL A 52 -7.05 -5.75 0.03
C VAL A 52 -7.78 -4.42 -0.10
N LEU A 53 -8.77 -4.15 0.76
CA LEU A 53 -9.44 -2.84 0.80
C LEU A 53 -8.43 -1.73 1.11
N SER A 54 -7.56 -1.93 2.11
CA SER A 54 -6.51 -0.97 2.48
C SER A 54 -5.57 -0.71 1.29
N VAL A 55 -5.06 -1.77 0.67
CA VAL A 55 -4.19 -1.66 -0.52
C VAL A 55 -4.92 -0.99 -1.69
N GLY A 56 -6.19 -1.32 -1.91
CA GLY A 56 -7.02 -0.72 -2.96
C GLY A 56 -7.22 0.78 -2.74
N VAL A 57 -7.53 1.20 -1.51
CA VAL A 57 -7.66 2.61 -1.14
C VAL A 57 -6.32 3.34 -1.29
N PHE A 58 -5.20 2.75 -0.86
CA PHE A 58 -3.88 3.35 -1.11
C PHE A 58 -3.53 3.44 -2.59
N SER A 59 -3.88 2.44 -3.37
CA SER A 59 -3.65 2.40 -4.81
C SER A 59 -4.45 3.50 -5.51
N LEU A 60 -5.71 3.72 -5.10
CA LEU A 60 -6.53 4.84 -5.56
C LEU A 60 -5.93 6.19 -5.15
N ALA A 61 -5.51 6.32 -3.88
CA ALA A 61 -4.86 7.53 -3.38
C ALA A 61 -3.55 7.83 -4.14
N LEU A 62 -2.81 6.79 -4.53
CA LEU A 62 -1.60 6.86 -5.35
C LEU A 62 -1.91 7.30 -6.78
N VAL A 63 -2.97 6.77 -7.40
CA VAL A 63 -3.45 7.18 -8.73
C VAL A 63 -3.84 8.66 -8.74
N ILE A 64 -4.61 9.10 -7.74
CA ILE A 64 -5.08 10.48 -7.63
C ILE A 64 -3.89 11.45 -7.51
N ILE A 65 -2.92 11.14 -6.65
CA ILE A 65 -1.78 12.04 -6.41
C ILE A 65 -0.74 12.00 -7.54
N ALA A 66 -0.62 10.87 -8.24
CA ALA A 66 0.29 10.66 -9.37
C ALA A 66 -0.33 11.04 -10.73
N ALA A 67 -1.57 11.52 -10.75
CA ALA A 67 -2.30 11.80 -11.99
C ALA A 67 -1.52 12.79 -12.89
N PRO A 68 -1.49 12.56 -14.21
CA PRO A 68 -0.69 13.35 -15.16
C PRO A 68 -1.36 14.70 -15.49
N VAL A 69 -1.61 15.51 -14.46
CA VAL A 69 -2.16 16.87 -14.58
C VAL A 69 -1.03 17.88 -14.43
N ARG A 70 -0.99 18.91 -15.29
CA ARG A 70 0.09 19.93 -15.31
C ARG A 70 0.23 20.69 -14.00
N VAL A 71 -0.87 20.87 -13.27
CA VAL A 71 -0.92 21.52 -11.97
C VAL A 71 -1.62 20.56 -11.01
N GLN A 72 -0.96 20.18 -9.91
CA GLN A 72 -1.61 19.43 -8.85
C GLN A 72 -2.68 20.31 -8.22
N LEU A 73 -3.94 19.94 -8.42
CA LEU A 73 -5.06 20.65 -7.82
C LEU A 73 -5.07 20.37 -6.31
N PRO A 74 -5.35 21.36 -5.45
CA PRO A 74 -5.41 21.16 -4.00
C PRO A 74 -6.40 20.04 -3.62
N ILE A 75 -7.48 19.89 -4.41
CA ILE A 75 -8.49 18.85 -4.26
C ILE A 75 -7.88 17.44 -4.38
N GLN A 76 -6.95 17.19 -5.31
CA GLN A 76 -6.32 15.87 -5.46
C GLN A 76 -5.50 15.49 -4.22
N ILE A 77 -4.79 16.47 -3.64
CA ILE A 77 -4.01 16.28 -2.43
C ILE A 77 -4.93 15.99 -1.25
N ILE A 78 -6.02 16.75 -1.11
CA ILE A 78 -7.02 16.56 -0.05
C ILE A 78 -7.66 15.17 -0.17
N LEU A 79 -8.09 14.76 -1.36
CA LEU A 79 -8.69 13.45 -1.60
C LEU A 79 -7.70 12.30 -1.32
N SER A 80 -6.45 12.41 -1.78
CA SER A 80 -5.43 11.39 -1.50
C SER A 80 -5.14 11.27 0.00
N LYS A 81 -5.06 12.40 0.71
CA LYS A 81 -4.85 12.42 2.16
C LYS A 81 -6.07 11.95 2.95
N SER A 82 -7.28 12.27 2.53
CA SER A 82 -8.50 11.81 3.22
C SER A 82 -8.66 10.30 3.11
N LEU A 83 -8.40 9.73 1.92
CA LEU A 83 -8.34 8.28 1.73
C LEU A 83 -7.27 7.63 2.61
N SER A 84 -6.09 8.25 2.71
CA SER A 84 -5.03 7.78 3.60
C SER A 84 -5.40 7.85 5.08
N ALA A 85 -6.06 8.93 5.51
CA ALA A 85 -6.52 9.12 6.89
C ALA A 85 -7.55 8.05 7.27
N LEU A 86 -8.45 7.70 6.33
CA LEU A 86 -9.42 6.64 6.52
C LEU A 86 -8.74 5.28 6.75
N VAL A 87 -7.73 4.92 5.95
CA VAL A 87 -6.97 3.68 6.18
C VAL A 87 -6.17 3.73 7.48
N PHE A 88 -5.61 4.90 7.84
CA PHE A 88 -4.93 5.09 9.12
C PHE A 88 -5.86 4.78 10.30
N CYS A 89 -7.06 5.35 10.30
CA CYS A 89 -8.04 5.12 11.36
C CYS A 89 -8.42 3.63 11.47
N PHE A 90 -8.72 2.96 10.36
CA PHE A 90 -9.04 1.54 10.39
C PHE A 90 -7.89 0.68 10.89
N ALA A 91 -6.67 0.93 10.40
CA ALA A 91 -5.48 0.21 10.84
C ALA A 91 -5.21 0.41 12.34
N ALA A 92 -5.38 1.63 12.84
CA ALA A 92 -5.23 1.94 14.27
C ALA A 92 -6.29 1.23 15.11
N VAL A 93 -7.55 1.22 14.68
CA VAL A 93 -8.64 0.48 15.36
C VAL A 93 -8.29 -1.00 15.44
N PHE A 94 -7.89 -1.65 14.34
CA PHE A 94 -7.52 -3.07 14.36
C PHE A 94 -6.34 -3.34 15.30
N LEU A 95 -5.32 -2.49 15.31
CA LEU A 95 -4.19 -2.64 16.24
C LEU A 95 -4.59 -2.45 17.70
N LEU A 96 -5.50 -1.52 18.00
CA LEU A 96 -6.04 -1.32 19.34
C LEU A 96 -6.87 -2.50 19.81
N GLU A 97 -7.65 -3.13 18.93
CA GLU A 97 -8.36 -4.36 19.26
C GLU A 97 -7.38 -5.50 19.55
N TYR A 98 -6.30 -5.63 18.77
CA TYR A 98 -5.25 -6.61 19.04
C TYR A 98 -4.53 -6.34 20.36
N ALA A 99 -4.32 -5.07 20.73
CA ALA A 99 -3.65 -4.68 21.96
C ALA A 99 -4.54 -4.82 23.21
N SER A 100 -5.83 -4.50 23.09
CA SER A 100 -6.79 -4.56 24.20
C SER A 100 -7.45 -5.92 24.37
N GLY A 101 -7.45 -6.76 23.34
CA GLY A 101 -8.24 -7.98 23.28
C GLY A 101 -9.75 -7.75 23.17
N ILE A 102 -10.19 -6.48 23.11
CA ILE A 102 -11.60 -6.09 23.02
C ILE A 102 -11.96 -5.88 21.55
N ARG A 103 -13.05 -6.50 21.10
CA ARG A 103 -13.49 -6.47 19.71
C ARG A 103 -14.59 -5.43 19.50
N VAL A 104 -14.51 -4.66 18.41
CA VAL A 104 -15.62 -3.86 17.90
C VAL A 104 -16.49 -4.78 16.99
N PRO A 105 -17.70 -5.19 17.40
CA PRO A 105 -18.38 -6.35 16.79
C PRO A 105 -18.88 -6.14 15.35
N ASP A 106 -19.07 -4.91 14.88
CA ASP A 106 -20.01 -4.69 13.75
C ASP A 106 -19.40 -4.16 12.45
N LEU A 107 -18.11 -3.80 12.43
CA LEU A 107 -17.44 -3.32 11.20
C LEU A 107 -17.40 -4.39 10.10
N ASP A 108 -17.17 -5.65 10.48
CA ASP A 108 -17.03 -6.75 9.52
C ASP A 108 -18.36 -7.17 8.89
N ILE A 109 -19.47 -7.01 9.63
CA ILE A 109 -20.81 -7.46 9.22
C ILE A 109 -21.43 -6.43 8.27
N PHE A 110 -21.22 -5.14 8.55
CA PHE A 110 -21.76 -4.05 7.74
C PHE A 110 -21.11 -3.98 6.34
N PHE A 111 -19.77 -4.10 6.27
CA PHE A 111 -19.05 -3.94 5.00
C PHE A 111 -18.90 -5.24 4.19
N LEU A 112 -18.97 -6.40 4.84
CA LEU A 112 -18.76 -7.70 4.21
C LEU A 112 -19.86 -8.67 4.66
N PRO A 113 -21.11 -8.53 4.19
CA PRO A 113 -22.19 -9.43 4.57
C PRO A 113 -21.84 -10.86 4.15
N ASP A 114 -21.80 -11.76 5.12
CA ASP A 114 -21.61 -13.19 4.87
C ASP A 114 -22.93 -13.80 4.40
N LEU A 115 -23.15 -13.80 3.08
CA LEU A 115 -24.33 -14.40 2.44
C LEU A 115 -24.35 -15.93 2.54
N SER A 116 -23.20 -16.55 2.86
CA SER A 116 -23.03 -18.01 2.83
C SER A 116 -23.10 -18.66 4.22
N GLY A 117 -22.99 -17.85 5.29
CA GLY A 117 -22.92 -18.34 6.67
C GLY A 117 -21.69 -19.21 6.96
N GLN A 118 -20.68 -19.20 6.09
CA GLN A 118 -19.50 -20.07 6.17
C GLN A 118 -18.31 -19.44 6.90
N ARG A 119 -18.46 -18.30 7.58
CA ARG A 119 -17.40 -17.76 8.44
C ARG A 119 -17.17 -18.65 9.66
N ILE A 120 -16.18 -19.54 9.53
CA ILE A 120 -15.70 -20.45 10.57
C ILE A 120 -15.17 -19.70 11.80
N THR A 121 -14.71 -18.44 11.65
CA THR A 121 -14.20 -17.65 12.78
C THR A 121 -14.59 -16.16 12.68
N PRO A 122 -14.83 -15.49 13.82
CA PRO A 122 -15.11 -14.05 13.89
C PRO A 122 -13.95 -13.17 13.38
N TYR A 123 -12.74 -13.71 13.24
CA TYR A 123 -11.54 -13.00 12.77
C TYR A 123 -11.27 -13.17 11.27
N SER A 124 -12.10 -13.92 10.55
CA SER A 124 -11.78 -14.35 9.18
C SER A 124 -11.56 -13.21 8.20
N ALA A 125 -12.14 -12.04 8.45
CA ALA A 125 -12.03 -10.89 7.55
C ALA A 125 -10.88 -9.94 7.92
N ARG A 126 -10.34 -10.00 9.15
CA ARG A 126 -9.50 -8.94 9.73
C ARG A 126 -8.05 -9.01 9.24
N PRO A 127 -7.39 -7.86 9.02
CA PRO A 127 -5.97 -7.86 8.66
C PRO A 127 -5.16 -8.35 9.86
N THR A 128 -4.12 -9.15 9.62
CA THR A 128 -3.21 -9.56 10.69
C THR A 128 -2.52 -8.33 11.32
N PRO A 129 -2.01 -8.40 12.56
CA PRO A 129 -1.32 -7.26 13.20
C PRO A 129 -0.19 -6.69 12.33
N HIS A 130 0.51 -7.56 11.61
CA HIS A 130 1.57 -7.19 10.66
C HIS A 130 1.02 -6.42 9.44
N SER A 131 -0.11 -6.86 8.89
CA SER A 131 -0.81 -6.18 7.79
C SER A 131 -1.33 -4.81 8.24
N ALA A 132 -1.98 -4.74 9.40
CA ALA A 132 -2.47 -3.48 9.97
C ALA A 132 -1.33 -2.49 10.24
N SER A 133 -0.23 -2.95 10.84
CA SER A 133 0.97 -2.11 11.07
C SER A 133 1.57 -1.59 9.76
N THR A 134 1.67 -2.45 8.75
CA THR A 134 2.17 -2.08 7.42
C THR A 134 1.28 -1.01 6.77
N SER A 135 -0.04 -1.20 6.79
CA SER A 135 -1.01 -0.21 6.31
C SER A 135 -0.92 1.11 7.08
N LEU A 136 -0.77 1.07 8.40
CA LEU A 136 -0.64 2.28 9.22
C LEU A 136 0.62 3.09 8.84
N LEU A 137 1.74 2.42 8.60
CA LEU A 137 2.98 3.06 8.17
C LEU A 137 2.86 3.67 6.77
N PHE A 138 2.24 2.97 5.81
CA PHE A 138 1.96 3.53 4.48
C PHE A 138 1.01 4.74 4.55
N ALA A 139 -0.01 4.69 5.40
CA ALA A 139 -0.90 5.82 5.60
C ALA A 139 -0.16 7.02 6.21
N SER A 140 0.66 6.77 7.23
CA SER A 140 1.48 7.81 7.86
C SER A 140 2.41 8.46 6.85
N ALA A 141 3.03 7.66 5.99
CA ALA A 141 3.87 8.17 4.90
C ALA A 141 3.06 9.14 4.02
N LEU A 142 1.94 8.69 3.46
CA LEU A 142 1.16 9.49 2.52
C LEU A 142 0.57 10.77 3.15
N LEU A 143 0.20 10.73 4.44
CA LEU A 143 -0.25 11.91 5.18
C LEU A 143 0.84 12.98 5.31
N VAL A 144 2.08 12.56 5.57
CA VAL A 144 3.23 13.46 5.68
C VAL A 144 3.74 13.91 4.31
N PHE A 145 3.41 13.19 3.23
CA PHE A 145 3.87 13.52 1.88
C PHE A 145 3.49 14.97 1.49
N HIS A 146 4.52 15.68 1.01
CA HIS A 146 4.38 17.00 0.42
C HIS A 146 5.52 17.20 -0.58
N ARG A 147 5.19 17.61 -1.81
CA ARG A 147 6.13 17.62 -2.93
C ARG A 147 7.22 18.68 -2.79
N GLU A 148 6.86 19.84 -2.23
CA GLU A 148 7.74 21.03 -2.21
C GLU A 148 8.64 21.08 -0.97
N THR A 149 8.25 20.40 0.12
CA THR A 149 8.96 20.48 1.39
C THR A 149 9.95 19.32 1.56
N ALA A 150 11.25 19.63 1.55
CA ALA A 150 12.31 18.63 1.61
C ALA A 150 12.25 17.72 2.86
N TRP A 151 11.97 18.26 4.05
CA TRP A 151 11.87 17.45 5.27
C TRP A 151 10.70 16.47 5.24
N ARG A 152 9.54 16.91 4.71
CA ARG A 152 8.35 16.07 4.53
C ARG A 152 8.58 14.95 3.53
N LYS A 153 9.30 15.25 2.45
CA LYS A 153 9.71 14.25 1.47
C LYS A 153 10.65 13.19 2.06
N ARG A 154 11.61 13.61 2.90
CA ARG A 154 12.49 12.66 3.63
C ARG A 154 11.69 11.81 4.62
N ALA A 155 10.80 12.41 5.40
CA ALA A 155 9.93 11.70 6.32
C ALA A 155 9.04 10.68 5.59
N PHE A 156 8.49 11.04 4.42
CA PHE A 156 7.78 10.11 3.54
C PHE A 156 8.64 8.92 3.13
N GLN A 157 9.87 9.16 2.64
CA GLN A 157 10.78 8.09 2.23
C GLN A 157 11.11 7.14 3.38
N ILE A 158 11.42 7.69 4.57
CA ILE A 158 11.71 6.89 5.78
C ILE A 158 10.48 6.06 6.17
N ALA A 159 9.29 6.65 6.16
CA ALA A 159 8.05 5.95 6.50
C ALA A 159 7.71 4.84 5.49
N VAL A 160 7.94 5.06 4.19
CA VAL A 160 7.77 4.03 3.16
C VAL A 160 8.76 2.90 3.36
N LEU A 161 10.03 3.20 3.66
CA LEU A 161 11.05 2.18 3.94
C LEU A 161 10.68 1.37 5.20
N ALA A 162 10.22 2.04 6.25
CA ALA A 162 9.74 1.38 7.46
C ALA A 162 8.54 0.47 7.17
N ALA A 163 7.58 0.92 6.36
CA ALA A 163 6.43 0.12 5.94
C ALA A 163 6.86 -1.15 5.17
N LEU A 164 7.96 -1.09 4.43
CA LEU A 164 8.48 -2.21 3.64
C LEU A 164 9.25 -3.25 4.48
N VAL A 165 9.59 -2.97 5.74
CA VAL A 165 10.33 -3.92 6.60
C VAL A 165 9.55 -5.22 6.81
N LEU A 166 8.28 -5.16 7.19
CA LEU A 166 7.51 -6.38 7.46
C LEU A 166 7.29 -7.23 6.18
N PRO A 167 6.85 -6.66 5.03
CA PRO A 167 6.75 -7.41 3.78
C PRO A 167 8.09 -8.01 3.32
N THR A 168 9.21 -7.30 3.48
CA THR A 168 10.53 -7.81 3.07
C THR A 168 11.01 -8.94 3.97
N LEU A 169 10.79 -8.85 5.29
CA LEU A 169 11.06 -9.95 6.22
C LEU A 169 10.20 -11.18 5.91
N SER A 170 8.90 -11.00 5.63
CA SER A 170 8.02 -12.09 5.19
C SER A 170 8.50 -12.71 3.88
N TRP A 171 8.88 -11.90 2.90
CA TRP A 171 9.43 -12.36 1.62
C TRP A 171 10.70 -13.21 1.81
N ALA A 172 11.65 -12.73 2.63
CA ALA A 172 12.86 -13.48 2.96
C ALA A 172 12.52 -14.82 3.65
N GLY A 173 11.53 -14.82 4.55
CA GLY A 173 11.02 -16.04 5.17
C GLY A 173 10.47 -17.04 4.15
N TYR A 174 9.70 -16.58 3.16
CA TYR A 174 9.20 -17.43 2.08
C TYR A 174 10.32 -17.97 1.18
N LEU A 175 11.32 -17.17 0.86
CA LEU A 175 12.48 -17.63 0.08
C LEU A 175 13.30 -18.67 0.84
N LEU A 176 13.57 -18.44 2.12
CA LEU A 176 14.26 -19.42 2.96
C LEU A 176 13.50 -20.74 3.05
N GLU A 177 12.16 -20.70 3.15
CA GLU A 177 11.33 -21.89 3.12
C GLU A 177 11.40 -22.63 1.78
N TYR A 178 11.46 -21.89 0.67
CA TYR A 178 11.58 -22.48 -0.67
C TYR A 178 12.94 -23.17 -0.89
N PHE A 179 14.04 -22.55 -0.43
CA PHE A 179 15.39 -23.10 -0.61
C PHE A 179 15.80 -24.12 0.46
N PHE A 180 15.29 -23.96 1.69
CA PHE A 180 15.60 -24.81 2.84
C PHE A 180 14.30 -25.29 3.49
N PRO A 181 13.57 -26.23 2.84
CA PRO A 181 12.33 -26.76 3.41
C PRO A 181 12.64 -27.41 4.76
N PRO A 182 12.12 -26.88 5.89
CA PRO A 182 12.60 -27.32 7.19
C PRO A 182 12.04 -28.70 7.55
N PRO A 183 12.86 -29.57 8.16
CA PRO A 183 12.35 -30.74 8.85
C PRO A 183 11.72 -30.26 10.18
N ARG A 184 10.40 -30.11 10.21
CA ARG A 184 9.58 -30.10 11.45
C ARG A 184 9.81 -28.99 12.51
N ILE A 185 10.48 -27.87 12.22
CA ILE A 185 10.58 -26.75 13.20
C ILE A 185 9.39 -25.78 13.03
N PRO A 186 8.66 -25.40 14.11
CA PRO A 186 7.63 -24.37 14.05
C PRO A 186 8.24 -23.02 13.64
N LYS A 187 7.80 -22.52 12.49
CA LYS A 187 8.40 -21.38 11.78
C LYS A 187 8.09 -20.04 12.46
N PRO A 188 9.04 -19.10 12.52
CA PRO A 188 8.74 -17.70 12.76
C PRO A 188 8.07 -17.13 11.51
N ARG A 189 6.76 -17.35 11.36
CA ARG A 189 5.97 -16.74 10.28
C ARG A 189 5.63 -15.31 10.69
N VAL A 190 6.34 -14.33 10.11
CA VAL A 190 5.83 -12.95 10.05
C VAL A 190 4.46 -13.04 9.38
N GLY A 191 3.39 -12.68 10.11
CA GLY A 191 2.00 -13.07 9.82
C GLY A 191 1.36 -12.44 8.58
N LEU A 192 2.11 -12.14 7.52
CA LEU A 192 1.60 -11.70 6.23
C LEU A 192 1.45 -12.91 5.30
N SER A 193 0.35 -12.94 4.55
CA SER A 193 0.18 -13.91 3.47
C SER A 193 1.06 -13.57 2.26
N PHE A 194 1.47 -14.58 1.50
CA PHE A 194 2.28 -14.37 0.29
C PHE A 194 1.64 -13.37 -0.71
N PRO A 195 0.32 -13.41 -0.99
CA PRO A 195 -0.32 -12.38 -1.80
C PRO A 195 -0.24 -10.98 -1.18
N ALA A 196 -0.39 -10.85 0.15
CA ALA A 196 -0.26 -9.56 0.82
C ALA A 196 1.16 -9.00 0.70
N VAL A 197 2.19 -9.84 0.78
CA VAL A 197 3.58 -9.44 0.56
C VAL A 197 3.75 -8.85 -0.84
N ILE A 198 3.28 -9.54 -1.89
CA ILE A 198 3.37 -9.04 -3.27
C ILE A 198 2.66 -7.68 -3.40
N LEU A 199 1.44 -7.57 -2.86
CA LEU A 199 0.67 -6.34 -2.90
C LEU A 199 1.40 -5.17 -2.22
N TYR A 200 1.93 -5.37 -1.01
CA TYR A 200 2.64 -4.31 -0.28
C TYR A 200 3.98 -3.94 -0.90
N LEU A 201 4.75 -4.91 -1.43
CA LEU A 201 6.00 -4.62 -2.14
C LEU A 201 5.73 -3.81 -3.41
N THR A 202 4.70 -4.17 -4.17
CA THR A 202 4.30 -3.44 -5.39
C THR A 202 3.74 -2.06 -5.06
N LEU A 203 3.00 -1.93 -3.95
CA LEU A 203 2.51 -0.63 -3.49
C LEU A 203 3.68 0.27 -3.09
N GLY A 204 4.64 -0.27 -2.34
CA GLY A 204 5.84 0.45 -1.93
C GLY A 204 6.72 0.89 -3.09
N SER A 205 6.86 0.08 -4.15
CA SER A 205 7.58 0.52 -5.35
C SER A 205 6.87 1.71 -6.01
N GLY A 206 5.54 1.70 -6.09
CA GLY A 206 4.74 2.83 -6.56
C GLY A 206 4.93 4.10 -5.74
N PHE A 207 4.94 3.98 -4.41
CA PHE A 207 5.19 5.09 -3.48
C PHE A 207 6.63 5.64 -3.61
N LEU A 208 7.63 4.77 -3.72
CA LEU A 208 9.01 5.18 -3.99
C LEU A 208 9.13 5.92 -5.33
N GLY A 209 8.39 5.49 -6.36
CA GLY A 209 8.29 6.20 -7.63
C GLY A 209 7.86 7.67 -7.48
N LEU A 210 6.98 7.99 -6.52
CA LEU A 210 6.57 9.37 -6.25
C LEU A 210 7.71 10.19 -5.65
N ALA A 211 8.48 9.58 -4.75
CA ALA A 211 9.63 10.22 -4.13
C ALA A 211 10.71 10.56 -5.18
N PHE A 212 10.94 9.69 -6.16
CA PHE A 212 11.96 9.92 -7.18
C PHE A 212 11.49 10.83 -8.32
N SER A 213 10.22 10.75 -8.73
CA SER A 213 9.63 11.60 -9.78
C SER A 213 9.69 13.10 -9.44
N SER A 214 9.59 13.46 -8.15
CA SER A 214 9.65 14.85 -7.69
C SER A 214 11.05 15.48 -7.70
N ALA A 215 12.13 14.73 -7.98
CA ALA A 215 13.49 15.26 -8.03
C ALA A 215 13.92 15.81 -9.41
N LEU A 216 13.15 15.56 -10.47
CA LEU A 216 13.57 15.81 -11.87
C LEU A 216 13.29 17.23 -12.41
N THR A 217 12.51 18.06 -11.71
CA THR A 217 12.35 19.47 -12.08
C THR A 217 13.45 20.31 -11.44
N LYS A 218 14.66 20.28 -12.01
CA LYS A 218 15.63 21.36 -11.78
C LYS A 218 15.05 22.65 -12.39
N PRO A 219 14.95 23.76 -11.63
CA PRO A 219 14.50 25.03 -12.19
C PRO A 219 15.46 25.47 -13.30
N ALA A 220 14.91 25.82 -14.46
CA ALA A 220 15.65 26.30 -15.63
C ALA A 220 16.53 27.53 -15.34
N VAL A 221 16.29 28.22 -14.22
CA VAL A 221 17.02 29.41 -13.76
C VAL A 221 18.52 29.11 -13.51
N ALA A 222 18.89 27.88 -13.15
CA ALA A 222 20.30 27.53 -12.95
C ALA A 222 21.12 27.41 -14.26
N ARG A 223 20.49 27.41 -15.45
CA ARG A 223 21.21 27.41 -16.73
C ARG A 223 21.59 28.82 -17.22
N ALA A 224 20.82 29.85 -16.86
CA ALA A 224 21.10 31.22 -17.31
C ALA A 224 22.32 31.85 -16.61
N ALA A 225 22.58 31.48 -15.36
CA ALA A 225 23.71 32.04 -14.60
C ALA A 225 25.10 31.58 -15.12
N ASN A 226 25.17 30.41 -15.78
CA ASN A 226 26.44 29.90 -16.31
C ASN A 226 26.71 30.32 -17.77
N SER A 227 25.72 30.82 -18.51
CA SER A 227 25.96 31.40 -19.83
C SER A 227 26.47 32.83 -19.75
N PHE A 228 26.13 33.58 -18.71
CA PHE A 228 26.59 34.97 -18.54
C PHE A 228 28.05 35.08 -18.07
N ARG A 229 28.62 34.02 -17.49
CA ARG A 229 30.00 34.00 -16.97
C ARG A 229 31.05 33.53 -17.98
N ARG A 230 30.65 33.22 -19.22
CA ARG A 230 31.56 32.83 -20.31
C ARG A 230 31.71 33.91 -21.39
N SER A 231 31.15 35.09 -21.16
CA SER A 231 31.16 36.23 -22.09
C SER A 231 31.74 37.50 -21.46
N ALA A 232 32.49 37.38 -20.36
CA ALA A 232 33.24 38.46 -19.73
C ALA A 232 34.71 38.05 -19.59
#